data_AF-A0AA35VZ61-F1
#
_entry.id   AF-A0AA35VZ61-F1
#
_cell.length_a   1.000
_cell.length_b   1.000
_cell.length_c   1.000
_cell.angle_alpha   90.00
_cell.angle_beta   90.00
_cell.angle_gamma   90.00
#
_symmetry.space_group_name_H-M   'P 1'
#
loop_
_entity.id
_entity.type
_entity.pdbx_description
1 polymer ?
#
loop_
_entity_poly.entity_id
_entity_poly.type
_entity_poly.pdbx_seq_one_letter_code
_entity_poly.pdbx_strand_id
1 'polypeptide(L)'
;MHGRVKVRSSEEKVEAERKEKAEKVRVYRELTTRIFTKRASGEKDEEALKLTREVLIQNPDISTLWNYRREILTCLLSSLSEEEALKACSVEQSLTQQCLRVNPKSYCIWLHRQWVLDHSPRPDWTHEIGLCDLFLKYDERNCECFRRTVYREWRQGREKER
;
A
#
# COMPACT_ATOMS: atom_id res chain seq x y z
N MET A 1 16.27 7.41 6.74
CA MET A 1 17.68 7.02 6.54
C MET A 1 18.07 6.05 7.64
N HIS A 2 18.16 4.74 7.36
CA HIS A 2 18.51 3.76 8.39
C HIS A 2 19.73 2.92 7.98
N GLY A 3 20.72 2.89 8.87
CA GLY A 3 21.72 1.82 9.02
C GLY A 3 22.43 1.31 7.76
N ARG A 4 22.91 2.19 6.88
CA ARG A 4 23.62 1.73 5.67
C ARG A 4 25.07 1.36 5.99
N VAL A 5 25.38 0.07 6.05
CA VAL A 5 26.74 -0.44 6.22
C VAL A 5 27.58 -0.09 4.99
N LYS A 6 28.78 0.47 5.19
CA LYS A 6 29.67 0.90 4.11
C LYS A 6 30.54 -0.27 3.66
N VAL A 7 30.29 -0.79 2.46
CA VAL A 7 31.06 -1.89 1.85
C VAL A 7 32.03 -1.31 0.81
N ARG A 8 33.30 -1.75 0.78
CA ARG A 8 34.25 -1.42 -0.30
C ARG A 8 33.97 -2.30 -1.52
N SER A 9 33.45 -1.70 -2.58
CA SER A 9 33.21 -2.33 -3.89
C SER A 9 34.27 -1.88 -4.92
N SER A 10 34.54 -2.69 -5.95
CA SER A 10 35.43 -2.31 -7.05
C SER A 10 34.84 -1.17 -7.88
N GLU A 11 35.71 -0.36 -8.52
CA GLU A 11 35.30 0.80 -9.32
C GLU A 11 34.33 0.43 -10.45
N GLU A 12 34.57 -0.71 -11.13
CA GLU A 12 33.68 -1.24 -12.16
C GLU A 12 32.28 -1.60 -11.63
N LYS A 13 32.20 -2.20 -10.43
CA LYS A 13 30.91 -2.52 -9.79
C LYS A 13 30.17 -1.26 -9.38
N VAL A 14 30.88 -0.25 -8.87
CA VAL A 14 30.28 1.04 -8.50
C VAL A 14 29.69 1.73 -9.72
N GLU A 15 30.41 1.75 -10.84
CA GLU A 15 29.93 2.38 -12.07
C GLU A 15 28.74 1.62 -12.69
N ALA A 16 28.77 0.29 -12.68
CA ALA A 16 27.63 -0.53 -13.12
C ALA A 16 26.38 -0.28 -12.26
N GLU A 17 26.52 -0.28 -10.93
CA GLU A 17 25.42 0.05 -10.01
C GLU A 17 24.91 1.48 -10.20
N ARG A 18 25.80 2.43 -10.51
CA ARG A 18 25.43 3.83 -10.75
C ARG A 18 24.57 3.94 -12.01
N LYS A 19 24.96 3.26 -13.10
CA LYS A 19 24.17 3.20 -14.34
C LYS A 19 22.81 2.57 -14.12
N GLU A 20 22.74 1.44 -13.40
CA GLU A 20 21.47 0.78 -13.07
C GLU A 20 20.56 1.67 -12.22
N LYS A 21 21.10 2.33 -11.19
CA LYS A 21 20.34 3.27 -10.36
C LYS A 21 19.85 4.48 -11.17
N ALA A 22 20.66 5.01 -12.07
CA ALA A 22 20.29 6.12 -12.93
C ALA A 22 19.11 5.76 -13.85
N GLU A 23 19.14 4.55 -14.43
CA GLU A 23 18.05 4.04 -15.25
C GLU A 23 16.75 3.87 -14.44
N LYS A 24 16.82 3.27 -13.25
CA LYS A 24 15.67 3.16 -12.34
C LYS A 24 15.08 4.52 -11.97
N VAL A 25 15.94 5.50 -11.70
CA VAL A 25 15.51 6.88 -11.40
C VAL A 25 14.83 7.52 -12.61
N ARG A 26 15.33 7.27 -13.83
CA ARG A 26 14.69 7.77 -15.06
C ARG A 26 13.28 7.23 -15.21
N VAL A 27 13.12 5.90 -15.20
CA VAL A 27 11.81 5.23 -15.31
C VAL A 27 10.86 5.70 -14.19
N TYR A 28 11.35 5.78 -12.95
CA TYR A 28 10.56 6.28 -11.83
C TYR A 28 10.06 7.71 -12.04
N ARG A 29 10.90 8.61 -12.57
CA ARG A 29 10.52 10.00 -12.84
C ARG A 29 9.47 10.08 -13.93
N GLU A 30 9.61 9.29 -14.99
CA GLU A 30 8.64 9.23 -16.10
C GLU A 30 7.27 8.73 -15.61
N LEU A 31 7.25 7.62 -14.86
CA LEU A 31 6.03 7.08 -14.26
C LEU A 31 5.37 8.09 -13.31
N THR A 32 6.16 8.70 -12.44
CA THR A 32 5.67 9.68 -11.47
C THR A 32 5.08 10.91 -12.17
N THR A 33 5.73 11.39 -13.23
CA THR A 33 5.24 12.51 -14.04
C THR A 33 3.89 12.16 -14.68
N ARG A 34 3.79 10.98 -15.30
CA ARG A 34 2.54 10.50 -15.90
C ARG A 34 1.40 10.43 -14.88
N ILE A 35 1.66 9.90 -13.68
CA ILE A 35 0.67 9.81 -12.60
C ILE A 35 0.18 11.20 -12.19
N PHE A 36 1.10 12.15 -11.98
CA PHE A 36 0.73 13.50 -11.57
C PHE A 36 -0.01 14.27 -12.66
N THR A 37 0.35 14.07 -13.93
CA THR A 37 -0.41 14.63 -15.06
C THR A 37 -1.84 14.10 -15.07
N LYS A 38 -2.04 12.78 -14.95
CA LYS A 38 -3.39 12.18 -14.89
C LYS A 38 -4.20 12.70 -13.69
N ARG A 39 -3.55 12.86 -12.53
CA ARG A 39 -4.23 13.43 -11.35
C ARG A 39 -4.63 14.89 -11.59
N ALA A 40 -3.78 15.68 -12.23
CA ALA A 40 -4.04 17.08 -12.53
C ALA A 40 -5.15 17.27 -13.57
N SER A 41 -5.28 16.35 -14.54
CA SER A 41 -6.41 16.32 -15.48
C SER A 41 -7.70 15.75 -14.87
N GLY A 42 -7.65 15.23 -13.64
CA GLY A 42 -8.81 14.65 -12.95
C GLY A 42 -9.19 13.24 -13.44
N GLU A 43 -8.30 12.56 -14.16
CA GLU A 43 -8.54 11.21 -14.68
C GLU A 43 -8.55 10.20 -13.53
N LYS A 44 -9.68 9.50 -13.33
CA LYS A 44 -9.83 8.50 -12.26
C LYS A 44 -10.14 7.13 -12.84
N ASP A 45 -9.14 6.54 -13.48
CA ASP A 45 -9.26 5.29 -14.22
C ASP A 45 -8.43 4.14 -13.64
N GLU A 46 -8.66 2.94 -14.17
CA GLU A 46 -7.91 1.73 -13.79
C GLU A 46 -6.42 1.83 -14.16
N GLU A 47 -6.09 2.60 -15.20
CA GLU A 47 -4.71 2.85 -15.59
C GLU A 47 -3.94 3.60 -14.49
N ALA A 48 -4.53 4.64 -13.91
CA ALA A 48 -3.94 5.36 -12.78
C ALA A 48 -3.72 4.43 -11.57
N LEU A 49 -4.61 3.47 -11.33
CA LEU A 49 -4.39 2.43 -10.30
C LEU A 49 -3.22 1.49 -10.66
N LYS A 50 -3.01 1.15 -11.93
CA LYS A 50 -1.86 0.32 -12.35
C LYS A 50 -0.55 1.08 -12.18
N LEU A 51 -0.48 2.31 -12.66
CA LEU A 51 0.73 3.15 -12.57
C LEU A 51 1.12 3.43 -11.12
N THR A 52 0.15 3.83 -10.28
CA THR A 52 0.44 4.10 -8.86
C THR A 52 0.87 2.84 -8.11
N ARG A 53 0.36 1.65 -8.49
CA ARG A 53 0.80 0.36 -7.92
C ARG A 53 2.28 0.12 -8.18
N GLU A 54 2.75 0.31 -9.42
CA GLU A 54 4.16 0.09 -9.78
C GLU A 54 5.10 0.94 -8.94
N VAL A 55 4.74 2.21 -8.71
CA VAL A 55 5.53 3.14 -7.90
C VAL A 55 5.48 2.77 -6.41
N LEU A 56 4.31 2.44 -5.87
CA LEU A 56 4.12 2.15 -4.44
C LEU A 56 4.77 0.84 -3.98
N ILE A 57 4.87 -0.16 -4.86
CA ILE A 57 5.61 -1.40 -4.54
C ILE A 57 7.09 -1.09 -4.32
N GLN A 58 7.65 -0.11 -5.02
CA GLN A 58 9.05 0.30 -4.84
C GLN A 58 9.24 1.30 -3.70
N ASN A 59 8.32 2.24 -3.54
CA ASN A 59 8.37 3.28 -2.52
C ASN A 59 6.97 3.54 -1.92
N PRO A 60 6.61 2.83 -0.85
CA PRO A 60 5.27 2.90 -0.29
C PRO A 60 5.02 4.11 0.63
N ASP A 61 6.03 4.93 0.92
CA ASP A 61 5.90 6.10 1.81
C ASP A 61 5.33 7.35 1.13
N ILE A 62 4.97 7.26 -0.15
CA ILE A 62 4.43 8.39 -0.91
C ILE A 62 2.94 8.55 -0.61
N SER A 63 2.62 9.29 0.46
CA SER A 63 1.24 9.56 0.90
C SER A 63 0.33 10.09 -0.20
N THR A 64 0.85 10.97 -1.07
CA THR A 64 0.09 11.56 -2.18
C THR A 64 -0.49 10.52 -3.13
N LEU A 65 0.24 9.42 -3.38
CA LEU A 65 -0.26 8.37 -4.27
C LEU A 65 -1.35 7.54 -3.61
N TRP A 66 -1.24 7.24 -2.30
CA TRP A 66 -2.32 6.60 -1.56
C TRP A 66 -3.59 7.45 -1.53
N ASN A 67 -3.45 8.78 -1.37
CA ASN A 67 -4.59 9.70 -1.44
C ASN A 67 -5.27 9.61 -2.82
N TYR A 68 -4.47 9.66 -3.89
CA TYR A 68 -4.99 9.57 -5.25
C TYR A 68 -5.67 8.22 -5.53
N ARG A 69 -5.10 7.11 -5.04
CA ARG A 69 -5.77 5.79 -5.11
C ARG A 69 -7.13 5.80 -4.43
N ARG A 70 -7.24 6.38 -3.23
CA ARG A 70 -8.54 6.49 -2.54
C ARG A 70 -9.53 7.33 -3.33
N GLU A 71 -9.10 8.45 -3.90
CA GLU A 71 -9.96 9.28 -4.77
C GLU A 71 -10.53 8.48 -5.96
N ILE A 72 -9.72 7.63 -6.57
CA ILE A 72 -10.15 6.76 -7.69
C ILE A 72 -11.10 5.68 -7.19
N LEU A 73 -10.71 4.95 -6.14
CA LEU A 73 -11.50 3.85 -5.59
C LEU A 73 -12.85 4.30 -5.06
N THR A 74 -12.94 5.46 -4.40
CA THR A 74 -14.23 6.02 -3.97
C THR A 74 -15.17 6.23 -5.16
N CYS A 75 -14.66 6.74 -6.29
CA CYS A 75 -15.46 6.90 -7.50
C CYS A 75 -15.90 5.54 -8.06
N LEU A 76 -15.00 4.56 -8.14
CA LEU A 76 -15.33 3.23 -8.67
C LEU A 76 -16.31 2.48 -7.77
N LEU A 77 -16.05 2.40 -6.47
CA LEU A 77 -16.89 1.66 -5.52
C LEU A 77 -18.33 2.18 -5.46
N SER A 78 -18.57 3.45 -5.80
CA SER A 78 -19.92 4.02 -5.84
C SER A 78 -20.82 3.46 -6.95
N SER A 79 -20.23 2.88 -8.00
CA SER A 79 -20.96 2.35 -9.16
C SER A 79 -20.82 0.83 -9.33
N LEU A 80 -20.00 0.18 -8.51
CA LEU A 80 -19.77 -1.27 -8.58
C LEU A 80 -20.83 -2.06 -7.80
N SER A 81 -21.08 -3.28 -8.26
CA SER A 81 -21.82 -4.27 -7.47
C SER A 81 -21.03 -4.69 -6.22
N GLU A 82 -21.70 -5.32 -5.26
CA GLU A 82 -21.05 -5.79 -4.02
C GLU A 82 -19.90 -6.77 -4.30
N GLU A 83 -20.06 -7.68 -5.26
CA GLU A 83 -19.04 -8.66 -5.63
C GLU A 83 -17.81 -8.00 -6.28
N GLU A 84 -18.04 -7.01 -7.16
CA GLU A 84 -16.96 -6.27 -7.81
C GLU A 84 -16.22 -5.37 -6.82
N ALA A 85 -16.95 -4.72 -5.90
CA ALA A 85 -16.38 -3.95 -4.80
C ALA A 85 -15.51 -4.83 -3.90
N LEU A 86 -15.99 -6.03 -3.55
CA LEU A 86 -15.21 -7.00 -2.77
C LEU A 86 -13.92 -7.40 -3.49
N LYS A 87 -13.98 -7.66 -4.80
CA LYS A 87 -12.81 -7.96 -5.63
C LYS A 87 -11.82 -6.79 -5.67
N ALA A 88 -12.30 -5.57 -5.84
CA ALA A 88 -11.46 -4.36 -5.84
C ALA A 88 -10.75 -4.18 -4.48
N CYS A 89 -11.48 -4.31 -3.36
CA CYS A 89 -10.91 -4.27 -2.02
C CYS A 89 -9.87 -5.37 -1.79
N SER A 90 -10.11 -6.60 -2.25
CA SER A 90 -9.15 -7.72 -2.16
C SER A 90 -7.84 -7.41 -2.91
N VAL A 91 -7.93 -6.81 -4.09
CA VAL A 91 -6.74 -6.37 -4.85
C VAL A 91 -5.94 -5.32 -4.08
N GLU A 92 -6.60 -4.35 -3.43
CA GLU A 92 -5.94 -3.35 -2.59
C GLU A 92 -5.34 -3.93 -1.31
N GLN A 93 -6.01 -4.90 -0.68
CA GLN A 93 -5.46 -5.62 0.48
C GLN A 93 -4.18 -6.38 0.11
N SER A 94 -4.14 -6.99 -1.08
CA SER A 94 -2.92 -7.63 -1.60
C SER A 94 -1.79 -6.62 -1.85
N LEU A 95 -2.12 -5.45 -2.41
CA LEU A 95 -1.14 -4.38 -2.63
C LEU A 95 -0.54 -3.88 -1.32
N THR A 96 -1.38 -3.55 -0.32
CA THR A 96 -0.90 -3.08 0.98
C THR A 96 -0.04 -4.14 1.67
N GLN A 97 -0.40 -5.42 1.60
CA GLN A 97 0.42 -6.50 2.14
C GLN A 97 1.79 -6.61 1.45
N GLN A 98 1.86 -6.44 0.13
CA GLN A 98 3.12 -6.40 -0.62
C GLN A 98 3.99 -5.21 -0.18
N CYS A 99 3.40 -4.02 -0.07
CA CYS A 99 4.09 -2.82 0.40
C CYS A 99 4.59 -2.96 1.85
N LEU A 100 3.83 -3.62 2.73
CA LEU A 100 4.24 -3.87 4.12
C LEU A 100 5.44 -4.80 4.24
N ARG A 101 5.67 -5.71 3.28
CA ARG A 101 6.91 -6.51 3.26
C ARG A 101 8.14 -5.67 2.95
N VAL A 102 7.97 -4.56 2.22
CA VAL A 102 9.05 -3.63 1.87
C VAL A 102 9.31 -2.64 3.00
N ASN A 103 8.26 -2.00 3.51
CA ASN A 103 8.35 -1.12 4.67
C ASN A 103 7.21 -1.41 5.67
N PRO A 104 7.42 -2.31 6.64
CA PRO A 104 6.39 -2.72 7.58
C PRO A 104 6.01 -1.60 8.56
N LYS A 105 6.82 -0.53 8.66
CA LYS A 105 6.62 0.62 9.56
C LYS A 105 5.95 1.81 8.87
N SER A 106 5.63 1.70 7.58
CA SER A 106 5.02 2.82 6.87
C SER A 106 3.60 3.09 7.37
N TYR A 107 3.42 4.27 7.96
CA TYR A 107 2.10 4.72 8.43
C TYR A 107 1.10 4.83 7.28
N CYS A 108 1.55 5.27 6.10
CA CYS A 108 0.67 5.46 4.94
C CYS A 108 0.01 4.16 4.49
N ILE A 109 0.73 3.04 4.56
CA ILE A 109 0.20 1.73 4.17
C ILE A 109 -0.88 1.28 5.15
N TRP A 110 -0.61 1.37 6.45
CA TRP A 110 -1.58 0.98 7.49
C TRP A 110 -2.85 1.82 7.43
N LEU A 111 -2.71 3.13 7.18
CA LEU A 111 -3.86 4.02 7.00
C LEU A 111 -4.68 3.65 5.75
N HIS A 112 -4.01 3.36 4.62
CA HIS A 112 -4.72 2.91 3.41
C HIS A 112 -5.39 1.56 3.62
N ARG A 113 -4.73 0.61 4.30
CA ARG A 113 -5.31 -0.70 4.61
C ARG A 113 -6.57 -0.58 5.47
N GLN A 114 -6.54 0.26 6.50
CA GLN A 114 -7.73 0.54 7.30
C GLN A 114 -8.86 1.11 6.43
N TRP A 115 -8.55 2.11 5.60
CA TRP A 115 -9.54 2.68 4.69
C TRP A 115 -10.18 1.64 3.75
N VAL A 116 -9.38 0.70 3.21
CA VAL A 116 -9.89 -0.38 2.35
C VAL A 116 -10.84 -1.31 3.10
N LEU A 117 -10.55 -1.61 4.38
CA LEU A 117 -11.42 -2.44 5.22
C LEU A 117 -12.73 -1.72 5.53
N ASP A 118 -12.68 -0.43 5.82
CA ASP A 118 -13.86 0.40 6.10
C ASP A 118 -14.82 0.51 4.91
N HIS A 119 -14.31 0.38 3.68
CA HIS A 119 -15.09 0.45 2.43
C HIS A 119 -15.36 -0.93 1.83
N SER A 120 -14.90 -2.00 2.46
CA SER A 120 -15.18 -3.36 2.01
C SER A 120 -16.58 -3.78 2.45
N PRO A 121 -17.41 -4.34 1.56
CA PRO A 121 -18.74 -4.83 1.97
C PRO A 121 -18.66 -5.94 3.02
N ARG A 122 -17.62 -6.79 2.91
CA ARG A 122 -17.41 -7.96 3.78
C ARG A 122 -15.94 -8.08 4.18
N PRO A 123 -15.47 -7.30 5.16
CA PRO A 123 -14.09 -7.38 5.64
C PRO A 123 -13.81 -8.70 6.36
N ASP A 124 -12.71 -9.36 6.02
CA ASP A 124 -12.23 -10.56 6.72
C ASP A 124 -11.34 -10.18 7.91
N TRP A 125 -11.98 -9.87 9.03
CA TRP A 125 -11.29 -9.53 10.27
C TRP A 125 -10.40 -10.66 10.82
N THR A 126 -10.71 -11.92 10.51
CA THR A 126 -9.90 -13.07 10.96
C THR A 126 -8.56 -13.06 10.25
N HIS A 127 -8.56 -12.81 8.95
CA HIS A 127 -7.32 -12.62 8.18
C HIS A 127 -6.50 -11.43 8.70
N GLU A 128 -7.14 -10.30 9.01
CA GLU A 128 -6.46 -9.10 9.51
C GLU A 128 -5.78 -9.29 10.88
N ILE A 129 -6.41 -10.05 11.79
CA ILE A 129 -5.80 -10.41 13.07
C ILE A 129 -4.56 -11.28 12.82
N GLY A 130 -4.66 -12.30 11.97
CA GLY A 130 -3.53 -13.16 11.61
C GLY A 130 -2.37 -12.38 10.98
N LEU A 131 -2.68 -11.36 10.18
CA LEU A 131 -1.68 -10.46 9.60
C LEU A 131 -1.00 -9.59 10.67
N CYS A 132 -1.76 -9.05 11.63
CA CYS A 132 -1.19 -8.32 12.77
C CYS A 132 -0.23 -9.19 13.58
N ASP A 133 -0.63 -10.42 13.89
CA ASP A 133 0.21 -11.38 14.62
C ASP A 133 1.49 -11.72 13.85
N LEU A 134 1.43 -11.84 12.53
CA LEU A 134 2.60 -12.07 11.68
C LEU A 134 3.60 -10.91 11.76
N PHE A 135 3.14 -9.65 11.67
CA PHE A 135 4.03 -8.50 11.71
C PHE A 135 4.58 -8.21 13.11
N LEU A 136 3.82 -8.55 14.17
CA LEU A 136 4.31 -8.48 15.56
C LEU A 136 5.40 -9.51 15.85
N LYS A 137 5.29 -10.73 15.29
CA LYS A 137 6.37 -11.73 15.38
C LYS A 137 7.66 -11.25 14.73
N TYR A 138 7.56 -10.38 13.72
CA TYR A 138 8.72 -9.80 13.03
C TYR A 138 9.30 -8.59 13.77
N ASP A 139 8.45 -7.71 14.30
CA ASP A 139 8.82 -6.58 15.14
C ASP A 139 7.70 -6.29 16.16
N GLU A 140 8.00 -6.57 17.43
CA GLU A 140 7.05 -6.46 18.55
C GLU A 140 6.53 -5.04 18.79
N ARG A 141 7.24 -4.02 18.29
CA ARG A 141 6.85 -2.60 18.42
C ARG A 141 6.09 -2.06 17.21
N ASN A 142 5.85 -2.91 16.22
CA ASN A 142 5.16 -2.49 15.00
C ASN A 142 3.64 -2.49 15.17
N CYS A 143 2.96 -1.57 14.50
CA CYS A 143 1.50 -1.62 14.26
C CYS A 143 0.56 -1.49 15.48
N GLU A 144 1.01 -1.00 16.64
CA GLU A 144 0.17 -0.94 17.85
C GLU A 144 -1.18 -0.21 17.65
N CYS A 145 -1.17 0.88 16.88
CA CYS A 145 -2.39 1.66 16.57
C CYS A 145 -3.36 0.89 15.67
N PHE A 146 -2.86 0.26 14.60
CA PHE A 146 -3.70 -0.51 13.67
C PHE A 146 -4.32 -1.73 14.37
N ARG A 147 -3.54 -2.43 15.19
CA ARG A 147 -4.02 -3.55 16.02
C ARG A 147 -5.22 -3.14 16.88
N ARG A 148 -5.14 -2.00 17.55
CA ARG A 148 -6.22 -1.54 18.44
C ARG A 148 -7.54 -1.33 17.69
N THR A 149 -7.46 -0.85 16.45
CA THR A 149 -8.63 -0.70 15.57
C THR A 149 -9.17 -2.07 15.14
N VAL A 150 -8.34 -2.95 14.58
CA VAL A 150 -8.77 -4.29 14.12
C VAL A 150 -9.41 -5.10 15.23
N TYR A 151 -8.81 -5.14 16.42
CA TYR A 151 -9.36 -5.88 17.56
C TYR A 151 -10.69 -5.30 18.06
N ARG A 152 -10.89 -3.98 17.94
CA ARG A 152 -12.16 -3.34 18.30
C ARG A 152 -13.26 -3.75 17.33
N GLU A 153 -13.01 -3.64 16.04
CA GLU A 153 -13.99 -3.97 15.00
C GLU A 153 -14.35 -5.46 15.01
N TRP A 154 -13.36 -6.34 15.16
CA TRP A 154 -13.59 -7.78 15.30
C TRP A 154 -14.48 -8.13 16.52
N ARG A 155 -14.25 -7.47 17.66
CA ARG A 155 -15.08 -7.68 18.85
C ARG A 155 -16.53 -7.24 18.62
N GLN A 156 -16.74 -6.09 18.01
CA GLN A 156 -18.08 -5.58 17.69
C GLN A 156 -18.81 -6.46 16.67
N GLY A 157 -18.09 -7.01 15.68
CA GLY A 157 -18.66 -7.95 14.71
C GLY A 157 -19.23 -9.20 15.38
N ARG A 158 -18.48 -9.80 16.31
CA ARG A 158 -18.95 -10.99 17.07
C ARG A 158 -20.10 -10.71 18.03
N GLU A 159 -20.25 -9.47 18.50
CA GLU A 159 -21.37 -9.05 19.34
C GLU A 159 -22.66 -8.84 18.52
N LYS A 160 -22.57 -8.55 17.21
CA LYS A 160 -23.73 -8.40 16.32
C LYS A 160 -24.25 -9.73 15.74
N GLU A 161 -23.44 -10.79 15.76
CA GLU A 161 -23.80 -12.14 15.30
C GLU A 161 -24.41 -13.03 16.41
N ARG A 162 -24.52 -12.52 17.65
CA ARG A 162 -25.19 -13.16 18.79
C ARG A 162 -26.58 -12.60 19.03
#